data_AF-A0A896ZAN1-F1
#
_entry.id   AF-A0A896ZAN1-F1
#
_cell.length_a   1.000
_cell.length_b   1.000
_cell.length_c   1.000
_cell.angle_alpha   90.00
_cell.angle_beta   90.00
_cell.angle_gamma   90.00
#
_symmetry.space_group_name_H-M   'P 1'
#
loop_
_entity.id
_entity.type
_entity.pdbx_description
1 polymer ?
#
loop_
_entity_poly.entity_id
_entity_poly.type
_entity_poly.pdbx_seq_one_letter_code
_entity_poly.pdbx_strand_id
1 'polypeptide(L)' 'MRKYIPLVLFIFSWPVLSADIHGRVVRVLDGDTIEVMDSLKAVRIRLVNIDAPEKKQDYGRWSTDMMKSLVAGKTVTVTY' A
#
# COMPACT_ATOMS: atom_id res chain seq x y z
N MET A 1 36.19 -20.79 -21.51
CA MET A 1 34.95 -19.99 -21.53
C MET A 1 34.01 -20.28 -20.36
N ARG A 2 33.87 -21.55 -19.92
CA ARG A 2 33.03 -21.97 -18.77
C ARG A 2 33.38 -21.37 -17.39
N LYS A 3 34.63 -20.94 -17.16
CA LYS A 3 35.13 -20.43 -15.87
C LYS A 3 34.52 -19.09 -15.45
N TYR A 4 34.02 -18.31 -16.40
CA TYR A 4 33.43 -16.98 -16.14
C TYR A 4 31.91 -17.01 -16.00
N ILE A 5 31.27 -18.16 -16.27
CA ILE A 5 29.81 -18.34 -16.11
C ILE A 5 29.31 -17.98 -14.70
N PRO A 6 29.95 -18.42 -13.59
CA PRO A 6 29.46 -18.04 -12.26
C PRO A 6 29.63 -16.54 -11.97
N LEU A 7 30.68 -15.92 -12.52
CA LEU A 7 30.91 -14.46 -12.39
C LEU A 7 29.82 -13.66 -13.12
N VAL A 8 29.43 -14.10 -14.32
CA VAL A 8 28.36 -13.48 -15.11
C VAL A 8 27.00 -13.66 -14.44
N LEU A 9 26.72 -14.82 -13.86
CA LEU A 9 25.48 -15.08 -13.11
C LEU A 9 25.38 -14.21 -11.85
N PHE A 10 26.49 -13.95 -11.17
CA PHE A 10 26.53 -13.06 -9.99
C PHE A 10 26.25 -11.59 -10.35
N ILE A 11 26.69 -11.13 -11.53
CA ILE A 11 26.40 -9.77 -12.01
C ILE A 11 24.92 -9.59 -12.36
N PHE A 12 24.24 -10.67 -12.74
CA PHE A 12 22.81 -10.65 -13.09
C PHE A 12 21.85 -10.82 -11.90
N SER A 13 22.36 -11.01 -10.67
CA SER A 13 21.51 -10.99 -9.47
C SER A 13 21.19 -9.54 -9.08
N TRP A 14 20.31 -8.90 -9.84
CA TRP A 14 19.81 -7.58 -9.47
C TRP A 14 18.94 -7.70 -8.21
N PRO A 15 19.12 -6.83 -7.20
CA PRO A 15 18.20 -6.78 -6.08
C PRO A 15 16.82 -6.37 -6.59
N VAL A 16 15.79 -7.12 -6.18
CA VAL A 16 14.40 -6.70 -6.37
C VAL A 16 14.16 -5.55 -5.40
N LEU A 17 14.02 -4.34 -5.94
CA LEU A 17 13.58 -3.18 -5.17
C LEU A 17 12.06 -3.29 -4.98
N SER A 18 11.61 -3.44 -3.73
CA SER A 18 10.21 -3.20 -3.38
C SER A 18 9.95 -1.70 -3.51
N ALA A 19 8.99 -1.33 -4.36
CA ALA A 19 8.55 0.04 -4.48
C ALA A 19 7.47 0.32 -3.44
N ASP A 20 7.89 0.78 -2.27
CA ASP A 20 6.97 1.25 -1.24
C ASP A 20 6.33 2.57 -1.67
N ILE A 21 5.04 2.74 -1.41
CA ILE A 21 4.33 3.98 -1.71
C ILE A 21 4.42 4.87 -0.48
N HIS A 22 5.07 6.03 -0.64
CA HIS A 22 5.11 7.07 0.39
C HIS A 22 4.20 8.22 -0.03
N GLY A 23 3.12 8.44 0.71
CA GLY A 23 2.16 9.47 0.31
C GLY A 23 1.19 9.88 1.40
N ARG A 24 0.45 10.96 1.14
CA ARG A 24 -0.54 11.48 2.08
C ARG A 24 -1.89 10.83 1.85
N VAL A 25 -2.55 10.36 2.90
CA VAL A 25 -3.92 9.85 2.82
C VAL A 25 -4.86 11.02 2.52
N VAL A 26 -5.45 11.02 1.33
CA VAL A 26 -6.37 12.06 0.87
C VAL A 26 -7.83 11.67 1.08
N ARG A 27 -8.14 10.38 1.11
CA ARG A 27 -9.49 9.88 1.34
C ARG A 27 -9.46 8.51 2.01
N VAL A 28 -10.43 8.27 2.89
CA VAL A 28 -10.73 6.94 3.44
C VAL A 28 -12.05 6.49 2.84
N LEU A 29 -12.02 5.37 2.12
CA LEU A 29 -13.19 4.81 1.46
C LEU A 29 -13.97 3.97 2.45
N ASP A 30 -13.32 2.96 3.04
CA ASP A 30 -13.91 2.00 3.98
C ASP A 30 -12.89 1.64 5.07
N GLY A 31 -13.21 0.71 5.97
CA GLY A 31 -12.32 0.34 7.08
C GLY A 31 -11.01 -0.34 6.67
N ASP A 32 -10.90 -0.80 5.43
CA ASP A 32 -9.74 -1.47 4.85
C ASP A 32 -9.20 -0.79 3.58
N THR A 33 -9.89 0.24 3.09
CA THR A 33 -9.62 0.83 1.77
C THR A 33 -9.39 2.33 1.88
N ILE A 34 -8.22 2.80 1.43
CA ILE A 34 -7.81 4.20 1.47
C ILE A 34 -7.34 4.69 0.10
N GLU A 35 -7.28 6.01 -0.08
CA GLU A 35 -6.60 6.65 -1.19
C GLU A 35 -5.44 7.49 -0.69
N VAL A 36 -4.28 7.22 -1.25
CA VAL A 36 -3.01 7.86 -0.94
C VAL A 36 -2.58 8.66 -2.16
N MET A 37 -2.19 9.91 -1.95
CA MET A 37 -1.57 10.72 -3.00
C MET A 37 -0.11 10.31 -3.14
N ASP A 38 0.19 9.61 -4.23
CA ASP A 38 1.55 9.33 -4.68
C ASP A 38 1.93 10.34 -5.76
N SER A 39 2.84 11.25 -5.42
CA SER A 39 3.28 12.35 -6.27
C SER A 39 2.10 13.23 -6.76
N LEU A 40 1.54 12.92 -7.94
CA LEU A 40 0.42 13.63 -8.57
C LEU A 40 -0.81 12.75 -8.81
N LYS A 41 -0.79 11.49 -8.35
CA LYS A 41 -1.85 10.51 -8.60
C LYS A 41 -2.40 9.98 -7.27
N ALA A 42 -3.72 10.05 -7.12
CA ALA A 42 -4.40 9.33 -6.06
C ALA A 42 -4.44 7.83 -6.40
N VAL A 43 -3.79 7.01 -5.57
CA VAL A 43 -3.76 5.56 -5.68
C VAL A 43 -4.69 4.98 -4.62
N ARG A 44 -5.61 4.10 -5.04
CA ARG A 44 -6.47 3.36 -4.13
C ARG A 44 -5.74 2.12 -3.62
N ILE A 45 -5.73 1.95 -2.31
CA ILE A 45 -5.01 0.89 -1.60
C ILE A 45 -6.02 0.16 -0.74
N ARG A 46 -6.14 -1.16 -0.93
CA ARG A 46 -6.92 -2.06 -0.08
C ARG A 46 -5.95 -2.89 0.75
N LEU A 47 -6.14 -2.89 2.07
CA LEU A 47 -5.28 -3.61 2.99
C LEU A 47 -5.45 -5.11 2.78
N VAL A 48 -4.32 -5.82 2.62
CA VAL A 48 -4.35 -7.27 2.46
C VAL A 48 -4.77 -7.94 3.76
N ASN A 49 -5.57 -9.01 3.66
CA ASN A 49 -6.04 -9.82 4.79
C ASN A 49 -6.92 -9.09 5.83
N ILE A 50 -7.36 -7.87 5.55
CA ILE A 50 -8.34 -7.15 6.36
C ILE A 50 -9.61 -7.02 5.51
N ASP A 51 -10.74 -7.47 6.04
CA ASP A 51 -12.05 -7.31 5.40
C ASP A 51 -12.94 -6.52 6.36
N ALA A 52 -13.25 -5.28 5.97
CA ALA A 52 -14.05 -4.36 6.76
C ALA A 52 -15.50 -4.32 6.24
N PRO A 53 -16.49 -4.12 7.13
CA PRO A 53 -17.86 -3.95 6.69
C PRO A 53 -17.99 -2.72 5.79
N GLU A 54 -18.65 -2.90 4.65
CA GLU A 54 -18.98 -1.83 3.70
C GLU A 54 -19.93 -0.82 4.37
N LYS A 55 -19.96 0.44 3.91
CA LYS A 55 -20.76 1.52 4.53
C LYS A 55 -22.24 1.22 4.79
N LYS A 56 -22.83 0.32 3.99
CA LYS A 56 -24.25 -0.07 4.08
C LYS A 56 -24.50 -1.24 5.03
N GLN A 57 -23.45 -1.94 5.45
CA GLN A 57 -23.54 -3.03 6.40
C GLN A 57 -23.52 -2.49 7.83
N ASP A 58 -23.94 -3.34 8.77
CA ASP A 58 -23.84 -3.03 10.19
C ASP A 58 -22.40 -2.70 10.56
N TYR A 59 -22.22 -1.65 11.36
CA TYR A 59 -20.92 -1.11 11.77
C TYR A 59 -20.02 -0.56 10.66
N GLY A 60 -20.45 -0.52 9.39
CA GLY A 60 -19.64 -0.01 8.27
C GLY A 60 -19.19 1.44 8.43
N ARG A 61 -20.09 2.31 8.91
CA ARG A 61 -19.74 3.72 9.23
C ARG A 61 -18.72 3.81 10.37
N TRP A 62 -18.94 3.04 11.43
CA TRP A 62 -18.06 3.03 12.59
C TRP A 62 -16.64 2.56 12.21
N SER A 63 -16.53 1.49 11.42
CA SER A 63 -15.26 0.98 10.89
C SER A 63 -14.53 2.03 10.04
N THR A 64 -15.27 2.70 9.14
CA THR A 64 -14.72 3.78 8.30
C THR A 64 -14.24 4.98 9.14
N ASP A 65 -15.00 5.39 10.16
CA ASP A 65 -14.66 6.54 11.00
C ASP A 65 -13.47 6.26 11.91
N MET A 66 -13.34 5.02 12.40
CA MET A 66 -12.14 4.57 13.10
C MET A 66 -10.91 4.68 12.19
N MET A 67 -11.00 4.17 10.95
CA MET A 67 -9.91 4.26 9.98
C MET A 67 -9.53 5.73 9.68
N LYS A 68 -10.51 6.62 9.51
CA LYS A 68 -10.26 8.07 9.36
C LYS A 68 -9.50 8.64 10.55
N SER A 69 -9.90 8.32 11.78
CA SER A 69 -9.23 8.83 12.97
C SER A 69 -7.75 8.45 13.04
N LEU A 70 -7.41 7.28 12.49
CA LEU A 70 -6.06 6.74 12.51
C LEU A 70 -5.17 7.36 11.42
N VAL A 71 -5.67 7.49 10.19
CA VAL A 71 -4.79 7.77 9.03
C VAL A 71 -5.17 9.00 8.20
N ALA A 72 -6.37 9.59 8.36
CA ALA A 72 -6.81 10.68 7.49
C ALA A 72 -5.86 11.89 7.57
N GLY A 73 -5.42 12.37 6.41
CA GLY A 73 -4.52 13.52 6.31
C GLY A 73 -3.07 13.26 6.73
N LYS A 74 -2.72 12.06 7.19
CA LYS A 74 -1.36 11.67 7.57
C LYS A 74 -0.56 11.19 6.37
N THR A 75 0.76 11.33 6.44
CA THR A 75 1.69 10.70 5.51
C THR A 75 1.91 9.25 5.96
N VAL A 76 1.72 8.31 5.05
CA VAL A 76 1.84 6.87 5.30
C VAL A 76 2.84 6.26 4.33
N THR A 77 3.46 5.17 4.77
CA THR A 77 4.21 4.25 3.92
C THR A 77 3.36 3.02 3.70
N VAL A 78 3.11 2.65 2.45
CA VAL A 78 2.43 1.40 2.09
C VAL A 78 3.44 0.45 1.49
N THR A 79 3.57 -0.70 2.13
CA THR A 79 4.46 -1.80 1.76
C THR A 79 3.65 -2.91 1.09
N TYR A 80 4.22 -3.55 0.07
CA TYR A 80 3.65 -4.70 -0.63
C TYR A 80 4.10 -6.04 -0.03
#